data_AF-Q66K39-F1
#
_entry.id   AF-Q66K39-F1
#
_cell.length_a   1.000
_cell.length_b   1.000
_cell.length_c   1.000
_cell.angle_alpha   90.00
_cell.angle_beta   90.00
_cell.angle_gamma   90.00
#
_symmetry.space_group_name_H-M   'P 1'
#
loop_
_entity.id
_entity.type
_entity.pdbx_description
1 polymer ?
#
loop_
_entity_poly.entity_id
_entity_poly.type
_entity_poly.pdbx_seq_one_letter_code
_entity_poly.pdbx_strand_id
1 'polypeptide(L)'
;NDGVPKPVNYSRKYGHTKGLLLWNRVQGFWLIHSIPQFPPIPEEGYDYPPTGRRNGQSGICITFKYNQYEAIDSQLLVCNPNVYSCSIPATFHQELIHMPQLCTRASSSEIPGRLLTTLQSAQGQKFLHFAKSDSFLDDIFAAWMAQRLKTHLLTETWQRKRQELPSNCSLPYHVYNIKAIKLSRHSYFSSYQDHAKWCISQKGTKNRWTCIGDLNRSPHQAFRSGGFICTQNWQIYQAFQGLVLYYESCK
;
A
#
# COMPACT_ATOMS: atom_id res chain seq x y z
N ASN A 1 -0.10 -3.91 -10.83
CA ASN A 1 -0.88 -2.70 -11.10
C ASN A 1 -2.26 -3.09 -11.62
N ASP A 2 -3.33 -2.81 -10.89
CA ASP A 2 -4.69 -3.08 -11.33
C ASP A 2 -5.28 -2.05 -12.31
N GLY A 3 -4.62 -0.89 -12.49
CA GLY A 3 -4.84 0.02 -13.61
C GLY A 3 -3.58 0.07 -14.47
N VAL A 4 -3.36 -0.94 -15.30
CA VAL A 4 -2.13 -1.10 -16.12
C VAL A 4 -1.97 0.03 -17.16
N PRO A 5 -0.73 0.37 -17.59
CA PRO A 5 -0.46 1.49 -18.51
C PRO A 5 -1.12 1.40 -19.90
N LYS A 6 -1.33 0.19 -20.42
CA LYS A 6 -2.05 -0.05 -21.68
C LYS A 6 -3.51 -0.38 -21.42
N PRO A 7 -4.42 -0.17 -22.40
CA PRO A 7 -5.80 -0.62 -22.29
C PRO A 7 -5.86 -2.15 -22.26
N VAL A 8 -5.75 -2.71 -21.07
CA VAL A 8 -6.08 -4.10 -20.77
C VAL A 8 -7.30 -4.07 -19.87
N ASN A 9 -8.20 -5.04 -20.04
CA ASN A 9 -9.40 -5.13 -19.22
C ASN A 9 -9.02 -5.13 -17.73
N TYR A 10 -9.54 -4.15 -16.99
CA TYR A 10 -9.48 -4.10 -15.54
C TYR A 10 -10.02 -5.42 -14.98
N SER A 11 -9.21 -6.12 -14.19
CA SER A 11 -9.59 -7.39 -13.59
C SER A 11 -9.60 -7.28 -12.08
N ARG A 12 -10.77 -7.57 -11.48
CA ARG A 12 -10.96 -7.63 -10.03
C ARG A 12 -10.30 -8.85 -9.39
N LYS A 13 -9.85 -9.82 -10.20
CA LYS A 13 -9.13 -11.01 -9.74
C LYS A 13 -7.80 -10.66 -9.05
N TYR A 14 -7.20 -9.51 -9.39
CA TYR A 14 -5.93 -9.09 -8.84
C TYR A 14 -6.10 -8.02 -7.76
N GLY A 15 -5.13 -7.95 -6.85
CA GLY A 15 -5.10 -6.98 -5.76
C GLY A 15 -5.08 -5.53 -6.23
N HIS A 16 -5.50 -4.60 -5.36
CA HIS A 16 -5.49 -3.15 -5.62
C HIS A 16 -4.08 -2.53 -5.57
N THR A 17 -3.08 -3.24 -6.04
CA THR A 17 -1.68 -2.96 -5.76
C THR A 17 -1.02 -2.29 -6.95
N LYS A 18 -0.14 -1.31 -6.68
CA LYS A 18 0.69 -0.69 -7.72
C LYS A 18 2.08 -0.41 -7.19
N GLY A 19 3.06 -0.64 -8.04
CA GLY A 19 4.44 -0.60 -7.65
C GLY A 19 5.36 -1.16 -8.70
N LEU A 20 6.65 -1.15 -8.35
CA LEU A 20 7.74 -1.69 -9.13
C LEU A 20 8.77 -2.29 -8.16
N LEU A 21 9.36 -3.42 -8.55
CA LEU A 21 10.54 -3.97 -7.91
C LEU A 21 11.68 -4.06 -8.91
N LEU A 22 12.88 -3.72 -8.45
CA LEU A 22 14.13 -3.93 -9.16
C LEU A 22 15.18 -4.40 -8.15
N TRP A 23 15.98 -5.40 -8.50
CA TRP A 23 17.05 -5.90 -7.63
C TRP A 23 18.19 -6.56 -8.38
N ASN A 24 19.30 -6.73 -7.67
CA ASN A 24 20.40 -7.60 -8.02
C ASN A 24 20.79 -8.45 -6.79
N ARG A 25 21.92 -9.18 -6.85
CA ARG A 25 22.42 -10.03 -5.77
C ARG A 25 22.87 -9.29 -4.50
N VAL A 26 22.98 -7.97 -4.55
CA VAL A 26 23.42 -7.12 -3.44
C VAL A 26 22.21 -6.44 -2.80
N GLN A 27 21.44 -5.72 -3.61
CA GLN A 27 20.32 -4.91 -3.15
C GLN A 27 19.33 -4.63 -4.28
N GLY A 28 18.25 -3.95 -3.92
CA GLY A 28 17.27 -3.44 -4.86
C GLY A 28 16.37 -2.42 -4.20
N PHE A 29 15.32 -2.02 -4.88
CA PHE A 29 14.27 -1.20 -4.28
C PHE A 29 12.88 -1.76 -4.58
N TRP A 30 11.95 -1.43 -3.68
CA TRP A 30 10.53 -1.62 -3.86
C TRP A 30 9.84 -0.26 -3.80
N LEU A 31 9.17 0.10 -4.89
CA LEU A 31 8.29 1.24 -4.98
C LEU A 31 6.83 0.77 -4.80
N ILE A 32 6.12 1.34 -3.83
CA ILE A 32 4.67 1.17 -3.62
C ILE A 32 4.01 2.53 -3.87
N HIS A 33 2.95 2.60 -4.68
CA HIS A 33 2.30 3.87 -4.99
C HIS A 33 0.80 3.73 -5.32
N SER A 34 0.09 4.85 -5.40
CA SER A 34 -1.33 4.89 -5.76
C SER A 34 -1.64 5.28 -7.21
N ILE A 35 -0.63 5.74 -7.96
CA ILE A 35 -0.75 6.29 -9.33
C ILE A 35 -1.25 5.24 -10.34
N PRO A 36 -2.44 5.37 -10.95
CA PRO A 36 -2.90 4.48 -12.02
C PRO A 36 -2.05 4.64 -13.28
N GLN A 37 -1.91 3.59 -14.09
CA GLN A 37 -1.17 3.57 -15.36
C GLN A 37 0.34 3.88 -15.22
N PHE A 38 0.91 3.71 -14.02
CA PHE A 38 2.33 3.93 -13.72
C PHE A 38 2.96 2.67 -13.09
N PRO A 39 4.27 2.44 -13.29
CA PRO A 39 5.13 3.04 -14.31
C PRO A 39 4.80 2.54 -15.74
N PRO A 40 5.24 3.23 -16.80
CA PRO A 40 5.19 2.68 -18.16
C PRO A 40 5.93 1.33 -18.28
N ILE A 41 5.70 0.63 -19.39
CA ILE A 41 6.47 -0.56 -19.72
C ILE A 41 7.92 -0.11 -19.99
N PRO A 42 8.97 -0.76 -19.44
CA PRO A 42 10.35 -0.26 -19.54
C PRO A 42 10.82 0.07 -20.96
N GLU A 43 10.44 -0.72 -21.97
CA GLU A 43 10.83 -0.53 -23.37
C GLU A 43 10.25 0.74 -24.01
N GLU A 44 9.22 1.34 -23.39
CA GLU A 44 8.56 2.57 -23.88
C GLU A 44 9.20 3.85 -23.33
N GLY A 45 10.17 3.72 -22.43
CA GLY A 45 10.80 4.85 -21.75
C GLY A 45 9.97 5.41 -20.60
N TYR A 46 10.50 6.45 -19.96
CA TYR A 46 9.86 7.09 -18.82
C TYR A 46 8.85 8.14 -19.26
N ASP A 47 7.64 8.06 -18.69
CA ASP A 47 6.64 9.12 -18.72
C ASP A 47 5.81 9.11 -17.43
N TYR A 48 5.30 10.28 -17.03
CA TYR A 48 4.41 10.44 -15.90
C TYR A 48 2.95 10.60 -16.37
N PRO A 49 2.07 9.63 -16.06
CA PRO A 49 0.79 9.54 -16.73
C PRO A 49 -0.17 10.67 -16.31
N PRO A 50 -1.06 11.14 -17.21
CA PRO A 50 -2.07 12.14 -16.88
C PRO A 50 -2.97 11.76 -15.69
N THR A 51 -3.20 10.46 -15.48
CA THR A 51 -3.96 9.89 -14.35
C THR A 51 -3.37 10.25 -12.98
N GLY A 52 -2.06 10.50 -12.90
CA GLY A 52 -1.37 10.92 -11.67
C GLY A 52 -1.51 12.41 -11.36
N ARG A 53 -1.97 13.24 -12.31
CA ARG A 53 -1.93 14.70 -12.20
C ARG A 53 -3.20 15.32 -11.59
N ARG A 54 -4.33 14.59 -11.61
CA ARG A 54 -5.65 15.14 -11.24
C ARG A 54 -5.95 15.08 -9.74
N ASN A 55 -5.56 13.99 -9.09
CA ASN A 55 -5.87 13.72 -7.68
C ASN A 55 -4.57 13.57 -6.90
N GLY A 56 -4.62 13.78 -5.59
CA GLY A 56 -3.51 13.47 -4.70
C GLY A 56 -3.05 12.02 -4.89
N GLN A 57 -1.75 11.77 -4.82
CA GLN A 57 -1.16 10.43 -4.91
C GLN A 57 -0.08 10.32 -3.84
N SER A 58 0.16 9.11 -3.37
CA SER A 58 1.28 8.80 -2.49
C SER A 58 2.14 7.71 -3.10
N GLY A 59 3.43 7.74 -2.77
CA GLY A 59 4.34 6.65 -3.04
C GLY A 59 5.46 6.60 -2.01
N ILE A 60 6.02 5.41 -1.83
CA ILE A 60 7.18 5.16 -0.99
C ILE A 60 8.13 4.22 -1.72
N CYS A 61 9.41 4.60 -1.79
CA CYS A 61 10.47 3.80 -2.39
C CYS A 61 11.48 3.46 -1.31
N ILE A 62 11.75 2.17 -1.10
CA ILE A 62 12.66 1.69 -0.06
C ILE A 62 13.70 0.80 -0.71
N THR A 63 14.97 1.09 -0.44
CA THR A 63 16.09 0.22 -0.80
C THR A 63 16.23 -0.90 0.22
N PHE A 64 16.25 -2.14 -0.25
CA PHE A 64 16.41 -3.35 0.56
C PHE A 64 17.64 -4.12 0.12
N LYS A 65 18.34 -4.76 1.07
CA LYS A 65 19.36 -5.78 0.72
C LYS A 65 18.67 -7.00 0.13
N TYR A 66 19.39 -7.76 -0.70
CA TYR A 66 18.83 -8.93 -1.38
C TYR A 66 18.21 -9.96 -0.42
N ASN A 67 18.77 -10.13 0.78
CA ASN A 67 18.24 -11.02 1.81
C ASN A 67 16.83 -10.68 2.33
N GLN A 68 16.25 -9.53 1.95
CA GLN A 68 14.85 -9.20 2.27
C GLN A 68 13.88 -9.68 1.19
N TYR A 69 14.35 -10.05 0.00
CA TYR A 69 13.50 -10.30 -1.15
C TYR A 69 12.68 -11.58 -1.05
N GLU A 70 13.15 -12.60 -0.33
CA GLU A 70 12.35 -13.79 -0.01
C GLU A 70 11.11 -13.43 0.82
N ALA A 71 11.28 -12.55 1.81
CA ALA A 71 10.15 -12.09 2.62
C ALA A 71 9.20 -11.19 1.82
N ILE A 72 9.73 -10.42 0.86
CA ILE A 72 8.93 -9.62 -0.08
C ILE A 72 8.19 -10.54 -1.07
N ASP A 73 8.81 -11.63 -1.52
CA ASP A 73 8.25 -12.64 -2.42
C ASP A 73 6.95 -13.22 -1.84
N SER A 74 6.98 -13.66 -0.58
CA SER A 74 5.78 -14.15 0.12
C SER A 74 4.71 -13.06 0.31
N GLN A 75 5.12 -11.80 0.53
CA GLN A 75 4.17 -10.70 0.64
C GLN A 75 3.46 -10.41 -0.68
N LEU A 76 4.18 -10.47 -1.81
CA LEU A 76 3.59 -10.27 -3.14
C LEU A 76 2.63 -11.39 -3.51
N LEU A 77 2.87 -12.64 -3.07
CA LEU A 77 1.90 -13.72 -3.23
C LEU A 77 0.55 -13.34 -2.61
N VAL A 78 0.55 -12.85 -1.36
CA VAL A 78 -0.67 -12.46 -0.63
C VAL A 78 -1.32 -11.22 -1.26
N CYS A 79 -0.51 -10.23 -1.65
CA CYS A 79 -0.99 -9.03 -2.32
C CYS A 79 -1.53 -9.29 -3.74
N ASN A 80 -1.17 -10.41 -4.37
CA ASN A 80 -1.63 -10.86 -5.69
C ASN A 80 -1.65 -9.74 -6.76
N PRO A 81 -0.52 -9.09 -7.06
CA PRO A 81 -0.47 -7.98 -8.01
C PRO A 81 -0.73 -8.45 -9.45
N ASN A 82 -1.41 -7.62 -10.24
CA ASN A 82 -1.45 -7.81 -11.69
C ASN A 82 -0.10 -7.41 -12.31
N VAL A 83 0.69 -8.40 -12.69
CA VAL A 83 2.01 -8.21 -13.34
C VAL A 83 1.82 -8.03 -14.85
N TYR A 84 2.33 -6.92 -15.38
CA TYR A 84 2.21 -6.56 -16.80
C TYR A 84 3.55 -6.47 -17.54
N SER A 85 4.67 -6.35 -16.80
CA SER A 85 6.02 -6.47 -17.32
C SER A 85 6.86 -7.14 -16.24
N CYS A 86 7.66 -8.12 -16.64
CA CYS A 86 8.50 -8.89 -15.74
C CYS A 86 9.67 -9.50 -16.49
N SER A 87 10.85 -9.42 -15.88
CA SER A 87 12.06 -10.12 -16.31
C SER A 87 12.83 -10.55 -15.07
N ILE A 88 12.80 -11.85 -14.75
CA ILE A 88 13.49 -12.42 -13.58
C ILE A 88 14.44 -13.52 -14.08
N PRO A 89 15.76 -13.29 -14.04
CA PRO A 89 16.75 -14.31 -14.40
C PRO A 89 16.60 -15.60 -13.57
N ALA A 90 16.84 -16.75 -14.22
CA ALA A 90 16.71 -18.08 -13.61
C ALA A 90 17.53 -18.25 -12.32
N THR A 91 18.62 -17.49 -12.19
CA THR A 91 19.47 -17.48 -10.99
C THR A 91 18.69 -17.15 -9.71
N PHE A 92 17.60 -16.37 -9.79
CA PHE A 92 16.81 -15.98 -8.63
C PHE A 92 15.69 -16.98 -8.29
N HIS A 93 15.37 -17.93 -9.16
CA HIS A 93 14.17 -18.77 -9.03
C HIS A 93 14.25 -19.81 -7.90
N GLN A 94 15.45 -20.10 -7.41
CA GLN A 94 15.64 -21.00 -6.26
C GLN A 94 15.21 -20.36 -4.93
N GLU A 95 15.36 -19.03 -4.80
CA GLU A 95 15.06 -18.29 -3.57
C GLU A 95 13.74 -17.52 -3.67
N LEU A 96 13.41 -16.99 -4.85
CA LEU A 96 12.19 -16.23 -5.12
C LEU A 96 11.22 -17.12 -5.91
N ILE A 97 10.34 -17.82 -5.21
CA ILE A 97 9.48 -18.84 -5.82
C ILE A 97 8.21 -18.20 -6.40
N HIS A 98 7.62 -17.24 -5.68
CA HIS A 98 6.31 -16.70 -6.00
C HIS A 98 6.36 -15.62 -7.08
N MET A 99 7.38 -14.76 -7.11
CA MET A 99 7.52 -13.71 -8.13
C MET A 99 7.60 -14.29 -9.55
N PRO A 100 8.42 -15.33 -9.85
CA PRO A 100 8.38 -15.99 -11.16
C PRO A 100 7.02 -16.60 -11.51
N GLN A 101 6.32 -17.19 -10.53
CA GLN A 101 4.96 -17.73 -10.74
C GLN A 101 3.95 -16.63 -11.06
N LEU A 102 4.01 -15.50 -10.35
CA LEU A 102 3.18 -14.33 -10.59
C LEU A 102 3.44 -13.75 -11.99
N CYS A 103 4.69 -13.77 -12.46
CA CYS A 103 5.06 -13.32 -13.80
C CYS A 103 4.48 -14.20 -14.91
N THR A 104 4.46 -15.51 -14.72
CA THR A 104 3.89 -16.47 -15.70
C THR A 104 2.39 -16.68 -15.53
N ARG A 105 1.77 -16.07 -14.51
CA ARG A 105 0.35 -16.26 -14.13
C ARG A 105 0.02 -17.73 -13.82
N ALA A 106 1.02 -18.48 -13.35
CA ALA A 106 0.82 -19.85 -12.93
C ALA A 106 -0.07 -19.91 -11.68
N SER A 107 -1.06 -20.80 -11.68
CA SER A 107 -1.94 -21.03 -10.54
C SER A 107 -1.39 -22.20 -9.74
N SER A 108 -0.77 -21.97 -8.58
CA SER A 108 -0.21 -23.10 -7.82
C SER A 108 0.12 -22.89 -6.34
N SER A 109 -0.35 -21.83 -5.67
CA SER A 109 -0.08 -21.67 -4.24
C SER A 109 -1.36 -21.37 -3.46
N GLU A 110 -1.52 -22.04 -2.33
CA GLU A 110 -2.48 -21.64 -1.32
C GLU A 110 -2.09 -20.25 -0.82
N ILE A 111 -3.00 -19.28 -0.96
CA ILE A 111 -2.73 -17.89 -0.60
C ILE A 111 -3.27 -17.66 0.83
N PRO A 112 -2.41 -17.36 1.81
CA PRO A 112 -2.85 -17.01 3.15
C PRO A 112 -3.82 -15.83 3.14
N GLY A 113 -4.80 -15.82 4.05
CA GLY A 113 -5.73 -14.69 4.21
C GLY A 113 -5.02 -13.37 4.52
N ARG A 114 -3.96 -13.44 5.34
CA ARG A 114 -3.16 -12.28 5.73
C ARG A 114 -1.75 -12.68 6.16
N LEU A 115 -0.78 -11.78 5.96
CA LEU A 115 0.62 -11.98 6.33
C LEU A 115 1.24 -10.68 6.85
N LEU A 116 1.89 -10.75 8.01
CA LEU A 116 2.65 -9.64 8.60
C LEU A 116 4.14 -9.99 8.62
N THR A 117 4.95 -9.13 8.02
CA THR A 117 6.40 -9.33 7.94
C THR A 117 7.13 -8.08 8.45
N THR A 118 8.24 -8.30 9.15
CA THR A 118 9.19 -7.22 9.44
C THR A 118 10.25 -7.17 8.34
N LEU A 119 10.44 -6.00 7.74
CA LEU A 119 11.46 -5.76 6.72
C LEU A 119 12.47 -4.75 7.25
N GLN A 120 13.69 -4.79 6.73
CA GLN A 120 14.74 -3.84 7.07
C GLN A 120 15.36 -3.26 5.80
N SER A 121 15.31 -1.94 5.66
CA SER A 121 16.00 -1.24 4.55
C SER A 121 17.51 -1.49 4.58
N ALA A 122 18.19 -1.18 3.47
CA ALA A 122 19.63 -1.32 3.37
C ALA A 122 20.42 -0.53 4.44
N GLN A 123 19.85 0.55 4.97
CA GLN A 123 20.41 1.37 6.06
C GLN A 123 19.88 1.02 7.45
N GLY A 124 19.15 -0.09 7.61
CA GLY A 124 18.77 -0.58 8.94
C GLY A 124 17.42 -0.08 9.48
N GLN A 125 16.76 0.88 8.81
CA GLN A 125 15.39 1.29 9.17
C GLN A 125 14.43 0.10 9.07
N LYS A 126 13.72 -0.18 10.15
CA LYS A 126 12.72 -1.25 10.23
C LYS A 126 11.37 -0.79 9.70
N PHE A 127 10.68 -1.70 9.03
CA PHE A 127 9.34 -1.54 8.49
C PHE A 127 8.49 -2.76 8.87
N LEU A 128 7.20 -2.56 9.02
CA LEU A 128 6.21 -3.63 9.04
C LEU A 128 5.45 -3.61 7.73
N HIS A 129 5.33 -4.73 7.05
CA HIS A 129 4.46 -4.86 5.89
C HIS A 129 3.26 -5.73 6.24
N PHE A 130 2.06 -5.17 6.09
CA PHE A 130 0.79 -5.87 6.21
C PHE A 130 0.33 -6.24 4.80
N ALA A 131 0.11 -7.53 4.52
CA ALA A 131 -0.56 -7.97 3.31
C ALA A 131 -1.83 -8.74 3.67
N LYS A 132 -2.89 -8.51 2.90
CA LYS A 132 -4.10 -9.34 2.91
C LYS A 132 -4.40 -9.83 1.50
N SER A 133 -5.01 -11.01 1.43
CA SER A 133 -5.64 -11.50 0.21
C SER A 133 -7.12 -11.11 0.19
N ASP A 134 -7.81 -11.49 -0.89
CA ASP A 134 -9.24 -11.31 -1.08
C ASP A 134 -10.10 -12.20 -0.17
N SER A 135 -9.51 -13.20 0.51
CA SER A 135 -10.22 -14.03 1.50
C SER A 135 -10.31 -13.39 2.89
N PHE A 136 -9.50 -12.37 3.18
CA PHE A 136 -9.66 -11.58 4.42
C PHE A 136 -10.66 -10.45 4.17
N LEU A 137 -11.90 -10.63 4.64
CA LEU A 137 -13.03 -9.78 4.28
C LEU A 137 -13.22 -8.54 5.18
N ASP A 138 -12.51 -8.47 6.31
CA ASP A 138 -12.68 -7.36 7.24
C ASP A 138 -11.95 -6.08 6.76
N ASP A 139 -12.35 -4.94 7.33
CA ASP A 139 -11.64 -3.67 7.21
C ASP A 139 -10.21 -3.83 7.76
N ILE A 140 -9.22 -3.88 6.85
CA ILE A 140 -7.81 -4.09 7.19
C ILE A 140 -7.31 -3.09 8.24
N PHE A 141 -7.81 -1.83 8.21
CA PHE A 141 -7.39 -0.81 9.15
C PHE A 141 -7.94 -1.09 10.54
N ALA A 142 -9.26 -1.26 10.66
CA ALA A 142 -9.93 -1.41 11.95
C ALA A 142 -9.72 -2.79 12.57
N ALA A 143 -9.93 -3.85 11.78
CA ALA A 143 -9.90 -5.23 12.26
C ALA A 143 -8.47 -5.77 12.47
N TRP A 144 -7.46 -5.15 11.85
CA TRP A 144 -6.10 -5.69 11.91
C TRP A 144 -5.01 -4.67 12.21
N MET A 145 -4.79 -3.65 11.37
CA MET A 145 -3.63 -2.75 11.52
C MET A 145 -3.66 -1.98 12.84
N ALA A 146 -4.78 -1.32 13.18
CA ALA A 146 -4.90 -0.56 14.43
C ALA A 146 -4.69 -1.46 15.66
N GLN A 147 -5.29 -2.65 15.65
CA GLN A 147 -5.18 -3.62 16.75
C GLN A 147 -3.75 -4.15 16.90
N ARG A 148 -3.09 -4.44 15.78
CA ARG A 148 -1.72 -4.98 15.77
C ARG A 148 -0.69 -3.94 16.17
N LEU A 149 -0.85 -2.70 15.69
CA LEU A 149 0.02 -1.57 16.01
C LEU A 149 -0.25 -0.99 17.41
N LYS A 150 -1.36 -1.39 18.03
CA LYS A 150 -1.82 -0.93 19.34
C LYS A 150 -1.91 0.59 19.40
N THR A 151 -2.56 1.18 18.41
CA THR A 151 -2.74 2.63 18.32
C THR A 151 -3.97 3.01 17.51
N HIS A 152 -4.59 4.14 17.86
CA HIS A 152 -5.63 4.74 17.03
C HIS A 152 -5.03 5.25 15.72
N LEU A 153 -5.73 5.03 14.61
CA LEU A 153 -5.27 5.44 13.27
C LEU A 153 -6.15 6.55 12.71
N LEU A 154 -5.50 7.54 12.10
CA LEU A 154 -6.11 8.50 11.18
C LEU A 154 -5.81 8.02 9.76
N THR A 155 -6.84 7.74 8.97
CA THR A 155 -6.72 7.08 7.67
C THR A 155 -7.19 8.00 6.54
N GLU A 156 -6.31 8.24 5.57
CA GLU A 156 -6.59 8.95 4.32
C GLU A 156 -6.64 7.93 3.19
N THR A 157 -7.78 7.88 2.50
CA THR A 157 -8.02 7.06 1.33
C THR A 157 -9.05 7.74 0.43
N TRP A 158 -9.15 7.31 -0.82
CA TRP A 158 -10.13 7.86 -1.74
C TRP A 158 -11.57 7.62 -1.26
N GLN A 159 -12.22 8.68 -0.80
CA GLN A 159 -13.55 8.63 -0.20
C GLN A 159 -14.60 9.18 -1.17
N ARG A 160 -15.22 8.27 -1.91
CA ARG A 160 -16.37 8.59 -2.76
C ARG A 160 -17.64 8.53 -1.90
N LYS A 161 -18.44 9.60 -1.93
CA LYS A 161 -19.70 9.70 -1.18
C LYS A 161 -20.53 8.40 -1.28
N ARG A 162 -20.95 7.88 -0.13
CA ARG A 162 -21.75 6.65 0.04
C ARG A 162 -21.03 5.35 -0.35
N GLN A 163 -19.72 5.39 -0.53
CA GLN A 163 -18.91 4.19 -0.80
C GLN A 163 -17.85 3.98 0.27
N GLU A 164 -17.66 4.93 1.18
CA GLU A 164 -16.72 4.85 2.29
C GLU A 164 -17.30 4.08 3.48
N LEU A 165 -16.45 3.34 4.19
CA LEU A 165 -16.79 2.86 5.54
C LEU A 165 -16.72 4.04 6.52
N PRO A 166 -17.62 4.16 7.52
CA PRO A 166 -17.53 5.21 8.53
C PRO A 166 -16.29 5.04 9.43
N SER A 167 -15.91 6.09 10.15
CA SER A 167 -14.98 5.97 11.28
C SER A 167 -15.49 4.88 12.24
N ASN A 168 -14.58 4.04 12.74
CA ASN A 168 -14.91 2.85 13.51
C ASN A 168 -14.27 2.91 14.90
N CYS A 169 -15.12 2.89 15.92
CA CYS A 169 -14.74 2.87 17.34
C CYS A 169 -15.30 1.63 18.07
N SER A 170 -15.64 0.56 17.37
CA SER A 170 -16.20 -0.66 17.99
C SER A 170 -15.14 -1.60 18.56
N LEU A 171 -13.86 -1.37 18.25
CA LEU A 171 -12.71 -2.16 18.70
C LEU A 171 -11.77 -1.32 19.58
N PRO A 172 -10.90 -1.93 20.42
CA PRO A 172 -10.06 -1.19 21.37
C PRO A 172 -9.21 -0.07 20.76
N TYR A 173 -8.69 -0.28 19.55
CA TYR A 173 -7.95 0.74 18.80
C TYR A 173 -8.77 1.25 17.62
N HIS A 174 -9.34 2.45 17.78
CA HIS A 174 -10.20 3.12 16.79
C HIS A 174 -9.49 3.51 15.48
N VAL A 175 -10.29 3.64 14.42
CA VAL A 175 -9.87 4.15 13.12
C VAL A 175 -10.77 5.29 12.69
N TYR A 176 -10.18 6.45 12.41
CA TYR A 176 -10.88 7.67 11.99
C TYR A 176 -10.57 7.98 10.53
N ASN A 177 -11.59 8.36 9.76
CA ASN A 177 -11.39 8.83 8.39
C ASN A 177 -10.95 10.29 8.38
N ILE A 178 -9.79 10.57 7.80
CA ILE A 178 -9.42 11.92 7.39
C ILE A 178 -10.40 12.35 6.28
N LYS A 179 -10.90 13.58 6.32
CA LYS A 179 -11.88 14.10 5.34
C LYS A 179 -11.32 15.23 4.49
N ALA A 180 -10.26 15.88 4.98
CA ALA A 180 -9.53 16.90 4.26
C ALA A 180 -8.07 16.90 4.71
N ILE A 181 -7.19 17.20 3.75
CA ILE A 181 -5.76 17.39 3.98
C ILE A 181 -5.29 18.77 3.53
N LYS A 182 -4.20 19.22 4.12
CA LYS A 182 -3.61 20.54 3.89
C LYS A 182 -2.12 20.42 3.62
N LEU A 183 -1.69 20.85 2.43
CA LEU A 183 -0.27 20.90 2.04
C LEU A 183 0.38 22.22 2.48
N SER A 184 -0.38 23.32 2.46
CA SER A 184 0.09 24.65 2.87
C SER A 184 -1.08 25.52 3.32
N ARG A 185 -0.82 26.76 3.77
CA ARG A 185 -1.88 27.70 4.20
C ARG A 185 -2.98 27.90 3.14
N HIS A 186 -2.61 27.87 1.86
CA HIS A 186 -3.49 28.14 0.73
C HIS A 186 -3.78 26.90 -0.14
N SER A 187 -3.28 25.73 0.24
CA SER A 187 -3.47 24.48 -0.51
C SER A 187 -4.02 23.40 0.40
N TYR A 188 -5.31 23.12 0.26
CA TYR A 188 -6.02 22.05 0.95
C TYR A 188 -7.10 21.48 0.04
N PHE A 189 -7.44 20.22 0.22
CA PHE A 189 -8.48 19.55 -0.56
C PHE A 189 -9.11 18.41 0.25
N SER A 190 -10.29 17.99 -0.20
CA SER A 190 -11.00 16.87 0.42
C SER A 190 -10.38 15.54 -0.01
N SER A 191 -10.47 14.53 0.86
CA SER A 191 -10.17 13.12 0.57
C SER A 191 -10.95 12.54 -0.64
N TYR A 192 -12.01 13.23 -1.10
CA TYR A 192 -12.66 12.92 -2.38
C TYR A 192 -11.74 13.13 -3.60
N GLN A 193 -10.80 14.08 -3.50
CA GLN A 193 -9.82 14.45 -4.53
C GLN A 193 -8.43 13.84 -4.26
N ASP A 194 -8.34 12.92 -3.30
CA ASP A 194 -7.10 12.22 -2.97
C ASP A 194 -7.22 10.72 -3.32
N HIS A 195 -6.27 10.21 -4.10
CA HIS A 195 -6.11 8.78 -4.36
C HIS A 195 -5.00 8.16 -3.51
N ALA A 196 -4.24 8.97 -2.78
CA ALA A 196 -3.28 8.50 -1.80
C ALA A 196 -3.97 7.62 -0.77
N LYS A 197 -3.22 6.65 -0.24
CA LYS A 197 -3.73 5.67 0.71
C LYS A 197 -2.69 5.50 1.79
N TRP A 198 -2.96 6.11 2.92
CA TRP A 198 -2.04 6.12 4.02
C TRP A 198 -2.80 6.27 5.34
N CYS A 199 -2.16 5.87 6.42
CA CYS A 199 -2.65 6.17 7.75
C CYS A 199 -1.51 6.53 8.69
N ILE A 200 -1.83 7.28 9.73
CA ILE A 200 -0.90 7.61 10.80
C ILE A 200 -1.49 7.31 12.16
N SER A 201 -0.64 7.06 13.14
CA SER A 201 -1.08 7.03 14.53
C SER A 201 -1.53 8.42 14.99
N GLN A 202 -2.57 8.49 15.82
CA GLN A 202 -3.05 9.76 16.37
C GLN A 202 -1.95 10.52 17.14
N LYS A 203 -2.02 11.86 17.14
CA LYS A 203 -1.04 12.71 17.81
C LYS A 203 -0.95 12.36 19.31
N GLY A 204 0.28 12.29 19.83
CA GLY A 204 0.55 12.02 21.25
C GLY A 204 0.67 10.54 21.61
N THR A 205 0.51 9.62 20.65
CA THR A 205 0.75 8.19 20.90
C THR A 205 2.24 7.90 21.02
N LYS A 206 2.60 6.87 21.81
CA LYS A 206 4.00 6.43 21.97
C LYS A 206 4.58 5.89 20.65
N ASN A 207 3.77 5.14 19.92
CA ASN A 207 4.19 4.48 18.68
C ASN A 207 3.73 5.32 17.48
N ARG A 208 4.65 6.17 16.98
CA ARG A 208 4.42 7.12 15.90
C ARG A 208 4.49 6.44 14.54
N TRP A 209 3.40 5.83 14.12
CA TRP A 209 3.34 5.07 12.87
C TRP A 209 2.92 5.94 11.70
N THR A 210 3.54 5.70 10.54
CA THR A 210 3.01 6.07 9.23
C THR A 210 2.99 4.84 8.36
N CYS A 211 1.85 4.56 7.72
CA CYS A 211 1.66 3.47 6.79
C CYS A 211 1.21 3.99 5.43
N ILE A 212 1.75 3.46 4.35
CA ILE A 212 1.41 3.82 2.95
C ILE A 212 1.14 2.53 2.18
N GLY A 213 0.11 2.50 1.33
CA GLY A 213 -0.26 1.25 0.69
C GLY A 213 -1.33 1.34 -0.38
N ASP A 214 -2.09 0.25 -0.48
CA ASP A 214 -2.80 -0.11 -1.71
C ASP A 214 -4.31 0.08 -1.66
N LEU A 215 -4.94 -0.08 -0.49
CA LEU A 215 -6.40 -0.22 -0.38
C LEU A 215 -7.12 1.06 0.03
N ASN A 216 -8.24 1.39 -0.63
CA ASN A 216 -9.16 2.37 -0.07
C ASN A 216 -9.98 1.74 1.07
N ARG A 217 -10.52 2.56 1.96
CA ARG A 217 -11.38 2.09 3.05
C ARG A 217 -12.86 2.08 2.62
N SER A 218 -13.25 1.07 1.84
CA SER A 218 -14.61 0.88 1.33
C SER A 218 -15.06 -0.59 1.35
N PRO A 219 -16.39 -0.87 1.41
CA PRO A 219 -16.90 -2.25 1.36
C PRO A 219 -16.42 -3.01 0.10
N HIS A 220 -16.31 -2.33 -1.04
CA HIS A 220 -15.87 -2.96 -2.29
C HIS A 220 -14.39 -3.32 -2.30
N GLN A 221 -13.54 -2.59 -1.57
CA GLN A 221 -12.11 -2.92 -1.45
C GLN A 221 -11.84 -3.98 -0.37
N ALA A 222 -12.83 -4.30 0.47
CA ALA A 222 -12.72 -5.38 1.44
C ALA A 222 -12.48 -6.75 0.78
N PHE A 223 -13.04 -6.97 -0.42
CA PHE A 223 -12.87 -8.17 -1.23
C PHE A 223 -11.62 -8.16 -2.13
N ARG A 224 -10.62 -7.31 -1.83
CA ARG A 224 -9.42 -7.18 -2.66
C ARG A 224 -8.16 -7.41 -1.86
N SER A 225 -7.22 -8.10 -2.51
CA SER A 225 -5.85 -8.21 -2.03
C SER A 225 -5.12 -6.87 -2.06
N GLY A 226 -4.17 -6.67 -1.15
CA GLY A 226 -3.33 -5.48 -1.08
C GLY A 226 -2.58 -5.39 0.23
N GLY A 227 -1.75 -4.37 0.38
CA GLY A 227 -0.96 -4.19 1.59
C GLY A 227 -0.66 -2.74 1.97
N PHE A 228 0.00 -2.61 3.11
CA PHE A 228 0.52 -1.36 3.66
C PHE A 228 1.89 -1.58 4.26
N ILE A 229 2.85 -0.75 3.88
CA ILE A 229 4.14 -0.67 4.54
C ILE A 229 4.12 0.43 5.59
N CYS A 230 4.51 0.09 6.82
CA CYS A 230 4.47 0.93 7.99
C CYS A 230 5.87 1.18 8.55
N THR A 231 6.12 2.42 8.98
CA THR A 231 7.39 2.85 9.58
C THR A 231 7.14 3.69 10.83
N GLN A 232 8.12 3.69 11.74
CA GLN A 232 8.16 4.62 12.88
C GLN A 232 9.14 5.77 12.66
N ASN A 233 9.57 6.00 11.41
CA ASN A 233 10.45 7.11 11.09
C ASN A 233 9.79 8.44 11.48
N TRP A 234 10.46 9.18 12.36
CA TRP A 234 9.93 10.42 12.94
C TRP A 234 9.67 11.51 11.90
N GLN A 235 10.59 11.69 10.95
CA GLN A 235 10.45 12.71 9.92
C GLN A 235 9.25 12.44 9.01
N ILE A 236 9.07 11.17 8.59
CA ILE A 236 7.89 10.75 7.82
C ILE A 236 6.62 10.97 8.63
N TYR A 237 6.60 10.56 9.90
CA TYR A 237 5.44 10.77 10.76
C TYR A 237 5.06 12.24 10.89
N GLN A 238 6.03 13.12 11.16
CA GLN A 238 5.77 14.55 11.28
C GLN A 238 5.23 15.14 9.97
N ALA A 239 5.79 14.75 8.83
CA ALA A 239 5.33 15.22 7.53
C ALA A 239 3.85 14.86 7.29
N PHE A 240 3.47 13.59 7.49
CA PHE A 240 2.09 13.15 7.29
C PHE A 240 1.14 13.66 8.37
N GLN A 241 1.59 13.81 9.61
CA GLN A 241 0.81 14.42 10.69
C GLN A 241 0.46 15.88 10.38
N GLY A 242 1.37 16.63 9.76
CA GLY A 242 1.14 18.00 9.32
C GLY A 242 0.10 18.14 8.21
N LEU A 243 -0.19 17.06 7.47
CA LEU A 243 -1.18 17.06 6.40
C LEU A 243 -2.62 17.01 6.91
N VAL A 244 -2.86 16.47 8.11
CA VAL A 244 -4.22 16.25 8.61
C VAL A 244 -4.89 17.59 8.92
N LEU A 245 -5.90 17.96 8.13
CA LEU A 245 -6.69 19.17 8.38
C LEU A 245 -7.94 18.86 9.21
N TYR A 246 -8.67 17.82 8.83
CA TYR A 246 -9.92 17.43 9.49
C TYR A 246 -10.14 15.92 9.34
N TYR A 247 -10.60 15.27 10.42
CA TYR A 247 -11.03 13.88 10.41
C TYR A 247 -12.39 13.74 11.09
N GLU A 248 -13.18 12.77 10.63
CA GLU A 248 -14.52 12.48 11.14
C GLU A 248 -14.44 11.63 12.42
N SER A 249 -15.10 12.08 13.48
CA SER A 249 -15.31 11.29 14.71
C SER A 249 -16.20 10.08 14.46
N CYS A 250 -16.14 9.09 15.34
CA CYS A 250 -17.13 8.01 15.33
C CYS A 250 -18.51 8.55 15.67
N LYS A 251 -19.53 7.90 15.12
CA LYS A 251 -20.93 8.12 15.44
C LYS A 251 -21.36 7.26 16.62
#